data_AF-A0A916RKS8-F1
#
_entry.id   AF-A0A916RKS8-F1
#
_cell.length_a   1.000
_cell.length_b   1.000
_cell.length_c   1.000
_cell.angle_alpha   90.00
_cell.angle_beta   90.00
_cell.angle_gamma   90.00
#
_symmetry.space_group_name_H-M   'P 1'
#
loop_
_entity.id
_entity.type
_entity.pdbx_description
1 polymer ?
#
loop_
_entity_poly.entity_id
_entity_poly.type
_entity_poly.pdbx_seq_one_letter_code
_entity_poly.pdbx_strand_id
1 'polypeptide(L)'
;MENEQLTENIQFHINGKLENRIFGKKKFDGKVVLEGDHLPPVQGIDEEGLQLWSEDRYGVLHSFGSVDADGNYTPSIHLYGIVFIDEDFSNFTIQINPVDEQQPWLESEQLMITAPASGREEAIKLSDQLMEEFMMSRK
;
A
#
# COMPACT_ATOMS: atom_id res chain seq x y z
N MET A 1 28.51 7.25 6.72
CA MET A 1 27.93 6.66 5.50
C MET A 1 26.54 7.20 5.44
N GLU A 2 26.34 8.14 4.52
CA GLU A 2 25.07 8.82 4.30
C GLU A 2 24.13 7.78 3.70
N ASN A 3 23.04 7.45 4.39
CA ASN A 3 22.00 6.59 3.80
C ASN A 3 21.51 7.33 2.56
N GLU A 4 21.88 6.87 1.37
CA GLU A 4 21.27 7.32 0.13
C GLU A 4 19.79 6.95 0.20
N GLN A 5 18.99 7.91 0.69
CA GLN A 5 17.55 7.76 0.89
C GLN A 5 16.91 7.70 -0.51
N LEU A 6 16.73 6.47 -1.00
CA LEU A 6 16.11 6.18 -2.30
C LEU A 6 14.80 6.98 -2.40
N THR A 7 14.73 7.85 -3.41
CA THR A 7 13.52 8.60 -3.74
C THR A 7 13.24 8.34 -5.21
N GLU A 8 12.07 7.79 -5.49
CA GLU A 8 11.65 7.41 -6.83
C GLU A 8 10.24 7.92 -7.10
N ASN A 9 10.00 8.33 -8.34
CA ASN A 9 8.66 8.64 -8.81
C ASN A 9 7.99 7.34 -9.25
N ILE A 10 6.99 6.92 -8.49
CA ILE A 10 6.17 5.75 -8.80
C ILE A 10 4.82 6.23 -9.35
N GLN A 11 4.38 5.64 -10.46
CA GLN A 11 3.02 5.84 -10.96
C GLN A 11 2.11 4.73 -10.42
N PHE A 12 0.98 5.16 -9.84
CA PHE A 12 0.02 4.28 -9.19
C PHE A 12 -1.31 4.35 -9.93
N HIS A 13 -1.71 3.27 -10.60
CA HIS A 13 -2.98 3.18 -11.31
C HIS A 13 -3.95 2.33 -10.51
N ILE A 14 -5.08 2.91 -10.12
CA ILE A 14 -6.12 2.21 -9.33
C ILE A 14 -7.39 2.10 -10.16
N ASN A 15 -7.91 0.89 -10.30
CA ASN A 15 -9.19 0.64 -10.94
C ASN A 15 -10.06 -0.22 -10.02
N GLY A 16 -11.19 0.33 -9.56
CA GLY A 16 -12.02 -0.36 -8.59
C GLY A 16 -13.40 0.26 -8.42
N LYS A 17 -14.06 -0.14 -7.34
CA LYS A 17 -15.40 0.31 -6.96
C LYS A 17 -15.34 0.96 -5.58
N LEU A 18 -15.90 2.16 -5.48
CA LEU A 18 -16.15 2.84 -4.22
C LEU A 18 -17.62 2.68 -3.83
N GLU A 19 -17.87 2.00 -2.72
CA GLU A 19 -19.20 1.85 -2.12
C GLU A 19 -19.40 2.89 -1.01
N ASN A 20 -20.28 3.85 -1.28
CA ASN A 20 -20.70 4.85 -0.29
C ASN A 20 -21.95 4.36 0.44
N ARG A 21 -21.85 4.17 1.76
CA ARG A 21 -22.98 3.77 2.61
C ARG A 21 -23.62 5.00 3.25
N ILE A 22 -24.95 5.10 3.18
CA ILE A 22 -25.73 6.28 3.62
C ILE A 22 -25.47 6.66 5.10
N PHE A 23 -25.18 5.69 5.95
CA PHE A 23 -24.96 5.88 7.40
C PHE A 23 -23.67 5.24 7.90
N GLY A 24 -22.67 5.06 7.03
CA GLY A 24 -21.53 4.27 7.45
C GLY A 24 -20.31 4.39 6.56
N LYS A 25 -19.46 3.40 6.78
CA LYS A 25 -18.10 3.33 6.28
C LYS A 25 -18.04 3.27 4.77
N LYS A 26 -17.13 4.04 4.16
CA LYS A 26 -16.83 3.93 2.73
C LYS A 26 -15.98 2.68 2.51
N LYS A 27 -16.25 1.93 1.45
CA LYS A 27 -15.45 0.76 1.10
C LYS A 27 -14.90 0.92 -0.29
N PHE A 28 -13.63 0.57 -0.46
CA PHE A 28 -13.02 0.46 -1.78
C PHE A 28 -12.52 -0.97 -2.00
N ASP A 29 -12.70 -1.45 -3.22
CA ASP A 29 -12.17 -2.72 -3.70
C ASP A 29 -11.73 -2.53 -5.15
N GLY A 30 -10.46 -2.81 -5.45
CA GLY A 30 -9.95 -2.62 -6.79
C GLY A 30 -8.53 -3.12 -7.02
N LYS A 31 -8.16 -3.19 -8.29
CA LYS A 31 -6.84 -3.57 -8.76
C LYS A 31 -5.90 -2.38 -8.78
N VAL A 32 -4.66 -2.64 -8.44
CA VAL A 32 -3.54 -1.70 -8.45
C VAL A 32 -2.49 -2.16 -9.44
N VAL A 33 -2.01 -1.23 -10.26
CA VAL A 33 -0.81 -1.39 -11.06
C VAL A 33 0.20 -0.34 -10.62
N LEU A 34 1.41 -0.81 -10.30
CA LEU A 34 2.55 0.00 -9.93
C LEU A 34 3.52 0.07 -11.12
N GLU A 35 3.96 1.26 -11.47
CA GLU A 35 4.99 1.48 -12.48
C GLU A 35 6.12 2.31 -11.86
N GLY A 36 7.35 1.79 -11.93
CA GLY A 36 8.56 2.37 -11.36
C GLY A 36 9.78 1.53 -11.72
N ASP A 37 10.97 2.11 -11.58
CA ASP A 37 12.26 1.47 -11.88
C ASP A 37 12.71 0.53 -10.74
N HIS A 38 12.41 0.85 -9.48
CA HIS A 38 12.82 0.06 -8.30
C HIS A 38 11.65 -0.18 -7.35
N LEU A 39 10.61 -0.84 -7.87
CA LEU A 39 9.49 -1.28 -7.04
C LEU A 39 9.94 -2.43 -6.11
N PRO A 40 9.56 -2.38 -4.81
CA PRO A 40 9.80 -3.49 -3.91
C PRO A 40 9.15 -4.77 -4.46
N PRO A 41 9.83 -5.93 -4.37
CA PRO A 41 9.33 -7.18 -4.91
C PRO A 41 8.03 -7.58 -4.21
N VAL A 42 7.06 -8.05 -4.99
CA VAL A 42 5.83 -8.64 -4.49
C VAL A 42 5.95 -10.16 -4.62
N GLN A 43 5.87 -10.89 -3.51
CA GLN A 43 5.75 -12.34 -3.60
C GLN A 43 4.34 -12.74 -4.01
N GLY A 44 4.21 -13.79 -4.82
CA GLY A 44 2.91 -14.37 -5.14
C GLY A 44 1.99 -13.39 -5.88
N ILE A 45 2.52 -12.63 -6.85
CA ILE A 45 1.62 -12.05 -7.86
C ILE A 45 1.17 -13.20 -8.75
N ASP A 46 -0.06 -13.67 -8.54
CA ASP A 46 -0.75 -14.46 -9.55
C ASP A 46 -1.18 -13.56 -10.73
N GLU A 47 -1.87 -14.12 -11.73
CA GLU A 47 -2.36 -13.34 -12.87
C GLU A 47 -3.33 -12.20 -12.47
N GLU A 48 -3.86 -12.19 -11.25
CA GLU A 48 -4.83 -11.19 -10.82
C GLU A 48 -4.20 -9.86 -10.40
N GLY A 49 -2.91 -9.84 -10.05
CA GLY A 49 -2.16 -8.63 -9.68
C GLY A 49 -2.34 -8.20 -8.22
N LEU A 50 -1.94 -6.96 -7.91
CA LEU A 50 -2.16 -6.36 -6.60
C LEU A 50 -3.62 -5.87 -6.46
N GLN A 51 -4.21 -6.14 -5.31
CA GLN A 51 -5.56 -5.76 -4.92
C GLN A 51 -5.51 -4.82 -3.72
N LEU A 52 -6.18 -3.67 -3.86
CA LEU A 52 -6.44 -2.72 -2.79
C LEU A 52 -7.85 -2.94 -2.26
N TRP A 53 -7.92 -3.31 -0.99
CA TRP A 53 -9.15 -3.24 -0.23
C TRP A 53 -9.02 -2.17 0.84
N SER A 54 -10.04 -1.33 1.01
CA SER A 54 -10.11 -0.40 2.15
C SER A 54 -11.53 -0.29 2.73
N GLU A 55 -11.57 0.03 4.02
CA GLU A 55 -12.78 0.44 4.72
C GLU A 55 -12.44 1.66 5.58
N ASP A 56 -13.16 2.76 5.37
CA ASP A 56 -12.83 4.09 5.88
C ASP A 56 -11.42 4.54 5.46
N ARG A 57 -10.59 4.88 6.45
CA ARG A 57 -9.26 5.48 6.30
C ARG A 57 -8.14 4.43 6.32
N TYR A 58 -8.49 3.14 6.27
CA TYR A 58 -7.55 2.02 6.39
C TYR A 58 -7.80 0.94 5.35
N GLY A 59 -6.72 0.42 4.80
CA GLY A 59 -6.78 -0.65 3.82
C GLY A 59 -5.55 -1.53 3.81
N VAL A 60 -5.58 -2.52 2.94
CA VAL A 60 -4.48 -3.42 2.67
C VAL A 60 -4.28 -3.54 1.17
N LEU A 61 -3.01 -3.45 0.76
CA LEU A 61 -2.57 -3.80 -0.58
C LEU A 61 -1.99 -5.20 -0.50
N HIS A 62 -2.56 -6.13 -1.26
CA HIS A 62 -2.22 -7.54 -1.18
C HIS A 62 -2.30 -8.22 -2.54
N SER A 63 -1.69 -9.37 -2.70
CA SER A 63 -1.99 -10.29 -3.79
C SER A 63 -2.58 -11.59 -3.23
N PHE A 64 -3.22 -12.34 -4.12
CA PHE A 64 -3.75 -13.66 -3.80
C PHE A 64 -2.98 -14.72 -4.57
N GLY A 65 -2.83 -15.89 -3.96
CA GLY A 65 -2.21 -17.03 -4.58
C GLY A 65 -0.69 -16.96 -4.72
N SER A 66 -0.09 -18.12 -4.92
CA SER A 66 1.29 -18.25 -5.37
C SER A 66 1.37 -19.40 -6.36
N VAL A 67 2.22 -19.25 -7.36
CA VAL A 67 2.52 -20.31 -8.34
C VAL A 67 3.92 -20.83 -8.02
N ASP A 68 4.02 -22.11 -7.71
CA ASP A 68 5.32 -22.75 -7.47
C ASP A 68 6.11 -22.98 -8.77
N ALA A 69 7.35 -23.48 -8.65
CA ALA A 69 8.22 -23.75 -9.80
C ALA A 69 7.65 -24.81 -10.76
N ASP A 70 6.74 -25.67 -10.29
CA ASP A 70 6.08 -26.71 -11.07
C ASP A 70 4.75 -26.23 -11.68
N GLY A 71 4.36 -24.98 -11.44
CA GLY A 71 3.14 -24.37 -11.96
C GLY A 71 1.88 -24.65 -11.13
N ASN A 72 2.00 -25.20 -9.91
CA ASN A 72 0.85 -25.43 -9.05
C ASN A 72 0.42 -24.14 -8.34
N TYR A 73 -0.87 -23.87 -8.40
CA TYR A 73 -1.48 -22.75 -7.69
C TYR A 73 -1.81 -23.11 -6.25
N THR A 74 -1.31 -22.32 -5.30
CA THR A 74 -1.66 -22.41 -3.88
C THR A 74 -2.37 -21.13 -3.45
N PRO A 75 -3.63 -21.20 -2.95
CA PRO A 75 -4.31 -20.04 -2.39
C PRO A 75 -3.60 -19.53 -1.13
N SER A 76 -3.13 -18.29 -1.17
CA SER A 76 -2.45 -17.59 -0.06
C SER A 76 -2.73 -16.09 -0.15
N ILE A 77 -2.70 -15.37 0.97
CA ILE A 77 -2.76 -13.90 0.96
C ILE A 77 -1.35 -13.40 1.22
N HIS A 78 -0.81 -12.61 0.29
CA HIS A 78 0.49 -11.96 0.45
C HIS A 78 0.27 -10.47 0.68
N LEU A 79 0.57 -10.01 1.89
CA LEU A 79 0.43 -8.60 2.24
C LEU A 79 1.61 -7.81 1.67
N TYR A 80 1.33 -6.92 0.73
CA TYR A 80 2.33 -6.00 0.19
C TYR A 80 2.49 -4.77 1.07
N GLY A 81 1.39 -4.25 1.61
CA GLY A 81 1.44 -3.09 2.48
C GLY A 81 0.12 -2.72 3.14
N ILE A 82 0.24 -1.87 4.15
CA ILE A 82 -0.90 -1.25 4.84
C ILE A 82 -1.16 0.11 4.19
N VAL A 83 -2.41 0.42 3.93
CA VAL A 83 -2.81 1.66 3.27
C VAL A 83 -3.57 2.56 4.24
N PHE A 84 -3.18 3.83 4.29
CA PHE A 84 -3.91 4.89 4.97
C PHE A 84 -4.41 5.87 3.92
N ILE A 85 -5.70 6.21 3.99
CA ILE A 85 -6.39 7.01 2.99
C ILE A 85 -7.21 8.08 3.70
N ASP A 86 -7.32 9.26 3.11
CA ASP A 86 -8.24 10.29 3.59
C ASP A 86 -9.70 9.96 3.25
N GLU A 87 -10.61 10.82 3.73
CA GLU A 87 -12.06 10.57 3.61
C GLU A 87 -12.59 10.64 2.17
N ASP A 88 -11.94 11.40 1.29
CA ASP A 88 -12.37 11.62 -0.09
C ASP A 88 -11.54 10.85 -1.11
N PHE A 89 -10.59 10.01 -0.66
CA PHE A 89 -9.71 9.19 -1.49
C PHE A 89 -8.80 10.03 -2.41
N SER A 90 -8.52 11.28 -2.02
CA SER A 90 -7.63 12.15 -2.78
C SER A 90 -6.17 11.99 -2.39
N ASN A 91 -5.90 11.53 -1.17
CA ASN A 91 -4.56 11.28 -0.65
C ASN A 91 -4.46 9.88 -0.04
N PHE A 92 -3.32 9.23 -0.27
CA PHE A 92 -3.01 7.97 0.39
C PHE A 92 -1.52 7.81 0.68
N THR A 93 -1.22 6.97 1.67
CA THR A 93 0.12 6.45 1.91
C THR A 93 0.07 4.94 2.10
N ILE A 94 1.03 4.23 1.53
CA ILE A 94 1.20 2.79 1.65
C ILE A 94 2.50 2.56 2.39
N GLN A 95 2.39 1.96 3.56
CA GLN A 95 3.52 1.42 4.28
C GLN A 95 3.81 0.02 3.72
N ILE A 96 4.94 -0.13 3.04
CA ILE A 96 5.31 -1.39 2.38
C ILE A 96 5.91 -2.33 3.40
N ASN A 97 5.41 -3.57 3.43
CA ASN A 97 5.98 -4.63 4.25
C ASN A 97 7.04 -5.37 3.42
N PRO A 98 8.34 -5.27 3.75
CA PRO A 98 9.34 -6.05 3.08
C PRO A 98 9.10 -7.54 3.36
N VAL A 99 9.38 -8.32 2.34
CA VAL A 99 9.09 -9.75 2.20
C VAL A 99 9.79 -10.65 3.25
N ASP A 100 10.76 -10.14 4.00
CA ASP A 100 11.55 -10.93 4.94
C ASP A 100 11.10 -10.70 6.40
N GLU A 101 10.28 -11.61 6.91
CA GLU A 101 9.75 -11.62 8.29
C GLU A 101 10.87 -11.75 9.37
N GLN A 102 12.13 -11.93 8.98
CA GLN A 102 13.24 -12.19 9.92
C GLN A 102 13.98 -10.95 10.43
N GLN A 103 13.73 -9.76 9.87
CA GLN A 103 14.36 -8.52 10.34
C GLN A 103 13.40 -7.79 11.30
N PRO A 104 13.72 -7.71 12.62
CA PRO A 104 12.93 -6.91 13.53
C PRO A 104 12.93 -5.44 13.08
N TRP A 105 11.73 -4.91 12.93
CA TRP A 105 11.35 -3.54 12.63
C TRP A 105 12.34 -2.48 13.13
N LEU A 106 12.99 -1.77 12.20
CA LEU A 106 13.69 -0.53 12.46
C LEU A 106 12.92 0.61 11.76
N GLU A 107 12.48 1.60 12.54
CA GLU A 107 11.71 2.77 12.06
C GLU A 107 12.39 3.54 10.91
N SER A 108 13.70 3.41 10.76
CA SER A 108 14.51 4.10 9.75
C SER A 108 14.53 3.46 8.35
N GLU A 109 13.95 2.28 8.17
CA GLU A 109 14.07 1.47 6.94
C GLU A 109 12.73 1.22 6.22
N GLN A 110 11.66 1.89 6.65
CA GLN A 110 10.32 1.68 6.08
C GLN A 110 10.19 2.36 4.71
N LEU A 111 9.93 1.56 3.68
CA LEU A 111 9.57 2.05 2.36
C LEU A 111 8.11 2.49 2.37
N MET A 112 7.87 3.69 1.82
CA MET A 112 6.53 4.26 1.73
C MET A 112 6.24 4.69 0.30
N ILE A 113 5.02 4.45 -0.17
CA ILE A 113 4.49 5.05 -1.40
C ILE A 113 3.41 6.03 -0.98
N THR A 114 3.62 7.31 -1.23
CA THR A 114 2.68 8.37 -0.84
C THR A 114 2.30 9.17 -2.06
N ALA A 115 1.00 9.40 -2.23
CA ALA A 115 0.49 10.17 -3.36
C ALA A 115 -0.75 10.99 -2.97
N PRO A 116 -0.94 12.14 -3.63
CA PRO A 116 0.04 12.83 -4.47
C PRO A 116 1.20 13.40 -3.63
N ALA A 117 2.41 13.36 -4.16
CA ALA A 117 3.55 14.05 -3.59
C ALA A 117 4.54 14.42 -4.70
N SER A 118 5.08 15.63 -4.66
CA SER A 118 6.08 16.14 -5.61
C SER A 118 7.52 15.86 -5.17
N GLY A 119 7.69 15.36 -3.94
CA GLY A 119 8.99 15.01 -3.39
C GLY A 119 8.91 14.45 -1.98
N ARG A 120 10.08 14.10 -1.44
CA ARG A 120 10.23 13.38 -0.17
C ARG A 120 9.61 14.11 1.03
N GLU A 121 9.86 15.40 1.19
CA GLU A 121 9.37 16.17 2.34
C GLU A 121 7.83 16.22 2.37
N GLU A 122 7.22 16.42 1.20
CA GLU A 122 5.76 16.41 1.04
C GLU A 122 5.20 15.00 1.30
N ALA A 123 5.84 13.96 0.77
CA ALA A 123 5.45 12.57 0.98
C ALA A 123 5.47 12.19 2.48
N ILE A 124 6.54 12.53 3.21
CA ILE A 124 6.66 12.25 4.64
C ILE A 124 5.55 12.97 5.41
N LYS A 125 5.39 14.27 5.18
CA LYS A 125 4.37 15.07 5.87
C LYS A 125 2.95 14.56 5.61
N LEU A 126 2.65 14.19 4.37
CA LEU A 126 1.33 13.66 4.01
C LEU A 126 1.11 12.28 4.64
N SER A 127 2.14 11.42 4.65
CA SER A 127 2.08 10.11 5.29
C SER A 127 1.79 10.22 6.79
N ASP A 128 2.54 11.07 7.50
CA ASP A 128 2.35 11.31 8.94
C ASP A 128 0.93 11.80 9.23
N GLN A 129 0.44 12.76 8.44
CA GLN A 129 -0.92 13.29 8.56
C GLN A 129 -1.98 12.18 8.42
N LEU A 130 -1.90 11.36 7.37
CA LEU A 130 -2.87 10.29 7.10
C LEU A 130 -2.89 9.24 8.21
N MET A 131 -1.72 8.87 8.73
CA MET A 131 -1.59 7.93 9.85
C MET A 131 -2.18 8.51 11.15
N GLU A 132 -1.91 9.78 11.45
CA GLU A 132 -2.50 10.47 12.61
C GLU A 132 -4.02 10.57 12.52
N GLU A 133 -4.55 10.95 11.35
CA GLU A 133 -6.00 11.02 11.11
C GLU A 133 -6.68 9.67 11.32
N PHE A 134 -6.07 8.58 10.81
CA PHE A 134 -6.54 7.23 11.10
C PHE A 134 -6.53 6.94 12.61
N MET A 135 -5.45 7.23 13.32
CA MET A 135 -5.34 6.98 14.76
C MET A 135 -6.36 7.78 15.58
N MET A 136 -6.67 9.02 15.18
CA MET A 136 -7.70 9.84 15.81
C MET A 136 -9.11 9.32 15.52
N SER A 137 -9.36 8.81 14.32
CA SER A 137 -10.68 8.26 13.94
C SER A 137 -11.07 6.99 14.72
N ARG A 138 -10.10 6.31 15.35
CA ARG A 138 -10.33 5.11 16.17
C ARG A 138 -10.58 5.38 17.67
N LYS A 139 -10.46 6.63 18.12
CA LYS A 139 -10.73 7.03 19.51
C LYS A 139 -12.20 7.41 19.70
#